data_AF-A0AAQ4E578-F1
#
_entry.id   AF-A0AAQ4E578-F1
#
_cell.length_a   1.000
_cell.length_b   1.000
_cell.length_c   1.000
_cell.angle_alpha   90.00
_cell.angle_beta   90.00
_cell.angle_gamma   90.00
#
_symmetry.space_group_name_H-M   'P 1'
#
loop_
_entity.id
_entity.type
_entity.pdbx_description
1 polymer ?
#
loop_
_entity_poly.entity_id
_entity_poly.type
_entity_poly.pdbx_seq_one_letter_code
_entity_poly.pdbx_strand_id
1 'polypeptide(L)'
;MEDDLFAHVVSIRATRPNNRPLRGQSGSEYDRNRRVNTAANVSAGVCVAPVILALVVLLAIELQKQSLERARRLRARAQSESANTSNGNASDARPTAEEAEPVGASSVSLPSREALAFPPEAVLAGVLFNRRRFFFGRSVGSPQGPCVVAAPQPRCLMVWLGMPARFEDDFEYLAHSDGVTFTWAAHQAGEPWPSNAVRLSADTSPGGRDHWPRVEEFYYGRSPGYSHSSLLAGVVRVSESPKLIVIDNHRVRLFPRYELLSTESHAGKDRQVRNSPGYPVERWHQCQDRCNTTEGAVYGGLEGGSPTLVGRAYFDGSFSPCKVVSVGCVLPGGQVALIFEFLVESRGVIFEWVNSSSSKLLSEPTSADVAPVAVGEAFIGRSHPLPADGRLLLGAILRPGNGSARLHTCDAREPLPAPLDSFQVLVKRPSSGEQLLL
;
A
#
# COMPACT_ATOMS: atom_id res chain seq x y z
N MET A 1 20.43 -10.11 -32.38
CA MET A 1 20.66 -11.17 -31.38
C MET A 1 20.49 -10.50 -30.04
N GLU A 2 19.23 -10.30 -29.66
CA GLU A 2 18.82 -9.84 -28.33
C GLU A 2 18.58 -11.12 -27.52
N ASP A 3 19.56 -11.51 -26.71
CA ASP A 3 19.33 -12.57 -25.73
C ASP A 3 18.54 -11.94 -24.57
N ASP A 4 17.23 -12.20 -24.54
CA ASP A 4 16.34 -11.89 -23.43
C ASP A 4 16.86 -12.61 -22.17
N LEU A 5 17.69 -11.92 -21.39
CA LEU A 5 18.06 -12.32 -20.04
C LEU A 5 16.83 -12.14 -19.13
N PHE A 6 15.94 -13.13 -19.16
CA PHE A 6 14.94 -13.31 -18.12
C PHE A 6 15.68 -13.53 -16.81
N ALA A 7 15.69 -12.52 -15.94
CA ALA A 7 16.03 -12.73 -14.53
C ALA A 7 15.20 -13.93 -14.04
N HIS A 8 15.86 -14.95 -13.48
CA HIS A 8 15.18 -16.12 -12.94
C HIS A 8 14.31 -15.69 -11.76
N VAL A 9 13.07 -15.29 -12.05
CA VAL A 9 12.07 -15.02 -11.02
C VAL A 9 11.77 -16.35 -10.34
N VAL A 10 12.15 -16.46 -9.07
CA VAL A 10 11.83 -17.65 -8.27
C VAL A 10 10.33 -17.68 -8.04
N SER A 11 9.72 -18.75 -8.53
CA SER A 11 8.28 -18.95 -8.47
C SER A 11 7.99 -20.07 -7.49
N ILE A 12 7.25 -19.77 -6.42
CA ILE A 12 6.86 -20.77 -5.42
C ILE A 12 5.44 -21.23 -5.73
N ARG A 13 5.29 -22.51 -6.09
CA ARG A 13 4.00 -23.10 -6.42
C ARG A 13 3.23 -23.46 -5.16
N ALA A 14 2.04 -22.90 -5.00
CA ALA A 14 1.09 -23.38 -4.00
C ALA A 14 0.39 -24.62 -4.55
N THR A 15 0.50 -25.76 -3.88
CA THR A 15 -0.31 -26.95 -4.18
C THR A 15 -1.16 -27.29 -2.98
N ARG A 16 -2.43 -27.69 -3.20
CA ARG A 16 -3.22 -28.27 -2.10
C ARG A 16 -2.57 -29.59 -1.65
N PRO A 17 -2.57 -29.90 -0.35
CA PRO A 17 -2.03 -31.17 0.16
C PRO A 17 -2.71 -32.44 -0.38
N ASN A 18 -3.81 -32.33 -1.15
CA ASN A 18 -4.64 -33.47 -1.53
C ASN A 18 -4.44 -34.02 -2.96
N ASN A 19 -3.47 -33.57 -3.76
CA ASN A 19 -3.00 -34.22 -5.00
C ASN A 19 -4.07 -34.81 -5.96
N ARG A 20 -5.32 -34.32 -5.97
CA ARG A 20 -6.37 -34.84 -6.86
C ARG A 20 -6.35 -34.07 -8.19
N PRO A 21 -6.15 -34.75 -9.34
CA PRO A 21 -6.28 -34.12 -10.64
C PRO A 21 -7.74 -33.74 -10.90
N LEU A 22 -7.99 -32.51 -11.35
CA LEU A 22 -9.34 -32.01 -11.66
C LEU A 22 -9.70 -32.30 -13.12
N ARG A 23 -10.83 -33.00 -13.32
CA ARG A 23 -11.51 -33.14 -14.62
C ARG A 23 -12.13 -31.80 -15.01
N GLY A 24 -11.56 -31.14 -16.01
CA GLY A 24 -12.20 -29.98 -16.65
C GLY A 24 -13.43 -30.39 -17.46
N GLN A 25 -14.60 -29.87 -17.12
CA GLN A 25 -15.78 -29.91 -18.00
C GLN A 25 -15.68 -28.76 -19.02
N SER A 26 -15.65 -29.13 -20.29
CA SER A 26 -15.45 -28.25 -21.43
C SER A 26 -16.70 -27.41 -21.76
N GLY A 27 -16.63 -26.10 -21.51
CA GLY A 27 -16.76 -25.02 -22.50
C GLY A 27 -17.93 -24.85 -23.48
N SER A 28 -18.79 -25.83 -23.79
CA SER A 28 -19.78 -25.65 -24.87
C SER A 28 -21.19 -25.26 -24.40
N GLU A 29 -21.54 -25.52 -23.14
CA GLU A 29 -22.89 -25.28 -22.62
C GLU A 29 -23.09 -23.86 -22.06
N TYR A 30 -21.98 -23.22 -21.63
CA TYR A 30 -22.00 -21.86 -21.07
C TYR A 30 -22.33 -20.78 -22.11
N ASP A 31 -21.81 -20.92 -23.34
CA ASP A 31 -22.05 -19.95 -24.41
C ASP A 31 -23.47 -20.02 -24.99
N ARG A 32 -24.13 -21.18 -24.92
CA ARG A 32 -25.51 -21.35 -25.36
C ARG A 32 -26.50 -20.69 -24.40
N ASN A 33 -26.25 -20.79 -23.09
CA ASN A 33 -27.07 -20.14 -22.06
C ASN A 33 -26.87 -18.61 -22.03
N ARG A 34 -25.69 -18.10 -22.42
CA ARG A 34 -25.43 -16.66 -22.49
C ARG A 34 -26.28 -15.94 -23.54
N ARG A 35 -26.48 -16.51 -24.73
CA ARG A 35 -27.26 -15.88 -25.80
C ARG A 35 -28.76 -15.84 -25.48
N VAL A 36 -29.29 -16.87 -24.83
CA VAL A 36 -30.72 -16.94 -24.44
C VAL A 36 -31.03 -15.97 -23.29
N ASN A 37 -30.14 -15.84 -22.30
CA ASN A 37 -30.34 -14.92 -21.18
C ASN A 37 -30.19 -13.43 -21.56
N THR A 38 -29.40 -13.10 -22.59
CA THR A 38 -29.19 -11.70 -22.98
C THR A 38 -30.43 -11.11 -23.67
N ALA A 39 -31.16 -11.90 -24.45
CA ALA A 39 -32.40 -11.44 -25.09
C ALA A 39 -33.57 -11.28 -24.09
N ALA A 40 -33.68 -12.15 -23.09
CA ALA A 40 -34.70 -12.06 -22.05
C ALA A 40 -34.46 -10.90 -21.05
N ASN A 41 -33.19 -10.55 -20.79
CA ASN A 41 -32.86 -9.47 -19.87
C ASN A 41 -33.07 -8.06 -20.46
N VAL A 42 -32.96 -7.90 -21.78
CA VAL A 42 -33.20 -6.61 -22.44
C VAL A 42 -34.69 -6.26 -22.47
N SER A 43 -35.59 -7.23 -22.64
CA SER A 43 -37.04 -6.97 -22.59
C SER A 43 -37.57 -6.78 -21.16
N ALA A 44 -37.01 -7.46 -20.16
CA ALA A 44 -37.36 -7.23 -18.76
C ALA A 44 -36.86 -5.87 -18.22
N GLY A 45 -35.69 -5.40 -18.68
CA GLY A 45 -35.10 -4.13 -18.23
C GLY A 45 -35.94 -2.89 -18.55
N VAL A 46 -36.66 -2.88 -19.67
CA VAL A 46 -37.48 -1.72 -20.10
C VAL A 46 -38.73 -1.53 -19.22
N CYS A 47 -39.28 -2.60 -18.65
CA CYS A 47 -40.44 -2.50 -17.77
C CYS A 47 -40.08 -2.35 -16.28
N VAL A 48 -38.91 -2.85 -15.85
CA VAL A 48 -38.52 -2.86 -14.43
C VAL A 48 -37.84 -1.55 -14.00
N ALA A 49 -37.11 -0.88 -14.91
CA ALA A 49 -36.42 0.38 -14.61
C ALA A 49 -37.34 1.50 -14.05
N PRO A 50 -38.54 1.80 -14.63
CA PRO A 50 -39.41 2.84 -14.07
C PRO A 50 -39.98 2.47 -12.70
N VAL A 51 -40.22 1.18 -12.43
CA VAL A 51 -40.73 0.71 -11.12
C VAL A 51 -39.64 0.86 -10.05
N ILE A 52 -38.40 0.47 -10.36
CA ILE A 52 -37.28 0.66 -9.43
C ILE A 52 -37.04 2.15 -9.17
N LEU A 53 -37.09 3.00 -10.22
CA LEU A 53 -36.94 4.45 -10.04
C LEU A 53 -38.04 5.03 -9.14
N ALA A 54 -39.30 4.63 -9.34
CA ALA A 54 -40.41 5.05 -8.48
C ALA A 54 -40.21 4.62 -7.01
N LEU A 55 -39.75 3.39 -6.78
CA LEU A 55 -39.43 2.90 -5.43
C LEU A 55 -38.28 3.67 -4.78
N VAL A 56 -37.22 4.00 -5.53
CA VAL A 56 -36.10 4.81 -5.04
C VAL A 56 -36.55 6.22 -4.67
N VAL A 57 -37.42 6.84 -5.48
CA VAL A 57 -37.98 8.16 -5.18
C VAL A 57 -38.86 8.12 -3.93
N LEU A 58 -39.72 7.11 -3.78
CA LEU A 58 -40.53 6.93 -2.57
C LEU A 58 -39.67 6.72 -1.33
N LEU A 59 -38.60 5.92 -1.44
CA LEU A 59 -37.67 5.70 -0.34
C LEU A 59 -36.93 6.99 0.07
N ALA A 60 -36.53 7.80 -0.91
CA ALA A 60 -35.89 9.10 -0.67
C ALA A 60 -36.83 10.08 0.04
N ILE A 61 -38.11 10.12 -0.34
CA ILE A 61 -39.14 10.94 0.32
C ILE A 61 -39.32 10.51 1.79
N GLU A 62 -39.39 9.20 2.06
CA GLU A 62 -39.57 8.71 3.43
C GLU A 62 -38.32 8.99 4.30
N LEU A 63 -37.12 8.88 3.73
CA LEU A 63 -35.88 9.24 4.42
C LEU A 63 -35.82 10.74 4.74
N GLN A 64 -36.29 11.62 3.84
CA GLN A 64 -36.39 13.06 4.12
C GLN A 64 -37.42 13.36 5.20
N LYS A 65 -38.54 12.64 5.24
CA LYS A 65 -39.54 12.77 6.30
C LYS A 65 -38.97 12.36 7.66
N GLN A 66 -38.24 11.25 7.72
CA GLN A 66 -37.60 10.79 8.96
C GLN A 66 -36.51 11.75 9.44
N SER A 67 -35.72 12.34 8.54
CA SER A 67 -34.69 13.31 8.94
C SER A 67 -35.31 14.60 9.49
N LEU A 68 -36.41 15.07 8.91
CA LEU A 68 -37.18 16.22 9.40
C LEU A 68 -37.79 15.94 10.79
N GLU A 69 -38.35 14.75 11.00
CA GLU A 69 -38.88 14.34 12.30
C GLU A 69 -37.78 14.25 13.37
N ARG A 70 -36.60 13.70 13.04
CA ARG A 70 -35.45 13.70 13.96
C ARG A 70 -35.01 15.12 14.32
N ALA A 71 -34.93 16.02 13.34
CA ALA A 71 -34.59 17.42 13.58
C ALA A 71 -35.62 18.12 14.50
N ARG A 72 -36.92 17.84 14.32
CA ARG A 72 -37.98 18.34 15.21
C ARG A 72 -37.85 17.81 16.64
N ARG A 73 -37.55 16.51 16.81
CA ARG A 73 -37.33 15.91 18.14
C ARG A 73 -36.11 16.50 18.86
N LEU A 74 -35.02 16.75 18.13
CA LEU A 74 -33.83 17.38 18.70
C LEU A 74 -34.11 18.83 19.13
N ARG A 75 -34.85 19.61 18.33
CA ARG A 75 -35.27 20.97 18.73
C ARG A 75 -36.19 20.97 19.95
N ALA A 76 -37.13 20.02 20.03
CA ALA A 76 -38.00 19.89 21.19
C ALA A 76 -37.21 19.55 22.47
N ARG A 77 -36.20 18.66 22.38
CA ARG A 77 -35.30 18.36 23.51
C ARG A 77 -34.48 19.57 23.95
N ALA A 78 -33.89 20.30 23.01
CA ALA A 78 -33.11 21.51 23.32
C ALA A 78 -33.97 22.59 24.01
N GLN A 79 -35.24 22.73 23.62
CA GLN A 79 -36.18 23.64 24.30
C GLN A 79 -36.54 23.17 25.71
N SER A 80 -36.70 21.86 25.94
CA SER A 80 -36.95 21.32 27.30
C SER A 80 -35.74 21.43 28.23
N GLU A 81 -34.51 21.29 27.71
CA GLU A 81 -33.27 21.42 28.49
C GLU A 81 -33.00 22.87 28.88
N SER A 82 -33.33 23.84 28.02
CA SER A 82 -33.27 25.27 28.33
C SER A 82 -34.28 25.70 29.41
N ALA A 83 -35.47 25.07 29.44
CA ALA A 83 -36.45 25.35 30.49
C ALA A 83 -36.01 24.81 31.88
N ASN A 84 -35.35 23.64 31.91
CA ASN A 84 -34.94 23.00 33.16
C ASN A 84 -33.61 23.52 33.75
N THR A 85 -32.78 24.25 33.00
CA THR A 85 -31.51 24.80 33.51
C THR A 85 -31.66 26.07 34.37
N SER A 86 -32.89 26.55 34.60
CA SER A 86 -33.15 27.71 35.47
C SER A 86 -33.42 27.39 36.95
N ASN A 87 -33.49 26.12 37.33
CA ASN A 87 -33.74 25.69 38.71
C ASN A 87 -32.86 24.49 39.09
N GLY A 88 -31.72 24.74 39.75
CA GLY A 88 -30.86 23.63 40.22
C GLY A 88 -29.63 24.09 40.97
N ASN A 89 -29.82 24.52 42.21
CA ASN A 89 -28.77 24.74 43.20
C ASN A 89 -27.98 23.46 43.54
N ALA A 90 -26.68 23.67 43.77
CA ALA A 90 -25.79 23.02 44.73
C ALA A 90 -26.17 21.63 45.30
N SER A 91 -25.28 20.65 45.09
CA SER A 91 -24.73 19.81 46.16
C SER A 91 -23.65 18.85 45.67
N ASP A 92 -22.58 18.79 46.45
CA ASP A 92 -21.52 17.78 46.50
C ASP A 92 -21.98 16.33 46.31
N ALA A 93 -21.16 15.51 45.64
CA ALA A 93 -20.88 14.14 46.09
C ALA A 93 -19.69 13.51 45.35
N ARG A 94 -18.70 13.10 46.13
CA ARG A 94 -17.58 12.22 45.84
C ARG A 94 -18.05 10.75 45.95
N PRO A 95 -17.51 9.80 45.16
CA PRO A 95 -17.01 8.54 45.77
C PRO A 95 -15.75 8.02 45.02
N THR A 96 -14.63 7.58 45.62
CA THR A 96 -14.34 6.29 46.31
C THR A 96 -15.08 5.10 45.72
N ALA A 97 -14.55 3.92 45.47
CA ALA A 97 -13.25 3.29 45.37
C ALA A 97 -13.61 1.86 44.87
N GLU A 98 -12.60 1.12 44.42
CA GLU A 98 -12.52 -0.33 44.61
C GLU A 98 -13.32 -1.29 43.70
N GLU A 99 -12.65 -2.42 43.49
CA GLU A 99 -13.17 -3.75 43.17
C GLU A 99 -13.42 -4.17 41.71
N ALA A 100 -12.52 -5.00 41.18
CA ALA A 100 -12.73 -6.46 41.08
C ALA A 100 -11.88 -7.05 39.92
N GLU A 101 -10.91 -7.89 40.24
CA GLU A 101 -10.27 -8.79 39.26
C GLU A 101 -11.16 -10.01 39.01
N PRO A 102 -11.44 -10.38 37.74
CA PRO A 102 -12.13 -11.63 37.44
C PRO A 102 -11.15 -12.79 37.25
N VAL A 103 -11.39 -13.81 38.08
CA VAL A 103 -10.83 -15.16 38.02
C VAL A 103 -11.05 -15.81 36.66
N GLY A 104 -10.01 -16.51 36.19
CA GLY A 104 -9.89 -17.09 34.87
C GLY A 104 -10.93 -18.15 34.51
N ALA A 105 -11.52 -17.97 33.33
CA ALA A 105 -12.21 -19.02 32.60
C ALA A 105 -11.25 -19.61 31.55
N SER A 106 -10.86 -20.87 31.73
CA SER A 106 -10.14 -21.65 30.73
C SER A 106 -11.03 -21.88 29.52
N SER A 107 -10.84 -21.07 28.48
CA SER A 107 -11.45 -21.28 27.18
C SER A 107 -10.78 -22.47 26.49
N VAL A 108 -11.55 -23.52 26.22
CA VAL A 108 -11.15 -24.63 25.34
C VAL A 108 -10.87 -24.04 23.95
N SER A 109 -9.58 -23.95 23.60
CA SER A 109 -9.12 -23.51 22.29
C SER A 109 -9.52 -24.54 21.25
N LEU A 110 -10.50 -24.20 20.39
CA LEU A 110 -10.72 -24.90 19.13
C LEU A 110 -9.38 -24.97 18.38
N PRO A 111 -9.04 -26.11 17.73
CA PRO A 111 -7.81 -26.23 16.97
C PRO A 111 -7.78 -25.08 15.96
N SER A 112 -6.80 -24.19 16.13
CA SER A 112 -6.55 -23.07 15.25
C SER A 112 -6.41 -23.64 13.85
N ARG A 113 -7.46 -23.46 13.04
CA ARG A 113 -7.50 -23.82 11.62
C ARG A 113 -6.17 -23.37 11.02
N GLU A 114 -5.28 -24.32 10.71
CA GLU A 114 -3.91 -24.05 10.25
C GLU A 114 -4.00 -22.94 9.22
N ALA A 115 -3.58 -21.74 9.63
CA ALA A 115 -3.60 -20.60 8.76
C ALA A 115 -2.63 -20.97 7.65
N LEU A 116 -3.16 -21.23 6.44
CA LEU A 116 -2.35 -21.53 5.26
C LEU A 116 -1.21 -20.51 5.24
N ALA A 117 -0.01 -20.99 5.55
CA ALA A 117 1.14 -20.14 5.72
C ALA A 117 1.50 -19.63 4.32
N PHE A 118 1.49 -18.31 4.15
CA PHE A 118 2.06 -17.68 2.97
C PHE A 118 3.57 -17.95 2.99
N PRO A 119 4.21 -18.17 1.84
CA PRO A 119 5.67 -18.25 1.79
C PRO A 119 6.26 -16.99 2.44
N PRO A 120 7.21 -17.10 3.39
CA PRO A 120 7.78 -15.94 4.07
C PRO A 120 8.50 -14.99 3.11
N GLU A 121 8.90 -15.49 1.94
CA GLU A 121 9.56 -14.74 0.87
C GLU A 121 8.57 -14.08 -0.10
N ALA A 122 7.25 -14.33 0.03
CA ALA A 122 6.27 -13.77 -0.90
C ALA A 122 6.28 -12.23 -0.88
N VAL A 123 6.31 -11.61 -2.06
CA VAL A 123 6.35 -10.15 -2.20
C VAL A 123 5.00 -9.57 -1.78
N LEU A 124 5.01 -8.85 -0.65
CA LEU A 124 3.84 -8.17 -0.12
C LEU A 124 3.47 -6.98 -1.03
N ALA A 125 2.34 -7.11 -1.72
CA ALA A 125 1.88 -6.18 -2.74
C ALA A 125 1.00 -5.07 -2.17
N GLY A 126 0.26 -5.34 -1.10
CA GLY A 126 -0.67 -4.40 -0.50
C GLY A 126 -1.37 -4.92 0.74
N VAL A 127 -2.15 -4.06 1.39
CA VAL A 127 -2.93 -4.38 2.60
C VAL A 127 -4.25 -3.61 2.58
N LEU A 128 -5.38 -4.28 2.86
CA LEU A 128 -6.68 -3.63 3.05
C LEU A 128 -6.85 -3.07 4.47
N PHE A 129 -7.83 -2.16 4.62
CA PHE A 129 -8.28 -1.62 5.90
C PHE A 129 -8.62 -2.70 6.95
N ASN A 130 -9.10 -3.87 6.52
CA ASN A 130 -9.42 -5.01 7.40
C ASN A 130 -8.21 -5.91 7.68
N ARG A 131 -6.98 -5.41 7.47
CA ARG A 131 -5.72 -6.11 7.69
C ARG A 131 -5.46 -7.32 6.78
N ARG A 132 -6.26 -7.48 5.72
CA ARG A 132 -5.98 -8.51 4.72
C ARG A 132 -4.79 -8.09 3.88
N ARG A 133 -3.78 -8.95 3.83
CA ARG A 133 -2.59 -8.79 3.00
C ARG A 133 -2.84 -9.30 1.58
N PHE A 134 -2.16 -8.69 0.63
CA PHE A 134 -2.12 -9.12 -0.76
C PHE A 134 -0.69 -9.40 -1.18
N PHE A 135 -0.51 -10.42 -1.99
CA PHE A 135 0.78 -10.76 -2.59
C PHE A 135 0.65 -10.76 -4.10
N PHE A 136 1.75 -10.57 -4.81
CA PHE A 136 1.74 -10.80 -6.25
C PHE A 136 1.90 -12.28 -6.58
N GLY A 137 1.30 -12.68 -7.67
CA GLY A 137 1.42 -14.03 -8.19
C GLY A 137 0.99 -14.10 -9.63
N ARG A 138 1.04 -15.30 -10.20
CA ARG A 138 0.51 -15.57 -11.54
C ARG A 138 -0.32 -16.84 -11.52
N SER A 139 -1.43 -16.84 -12.27
CA SER A 139 -2.17 -18.05 -12.59
C SER A 139 -1.28 -18.96 -13.45
N VAL A 140 -1.22 -20.26 -13.13
CA VAL A 140 -0.53 -21.27 -13.93
C VAL A 140 -1.52 -22.00 -14.86
N GLY A 141 -2.83 -21.91 -14.56
CA GLY A 141 -3.89 -22.47 -15.38
C GLY A 141 -4.21 -21.64 -16.62
N SER A 142 -5.20 -22.06 -17.40
CA SER A 142 -5.76 -21.26 -18.50
C SER A 142 -6.96 -20.46 -17.99
N PRO A 143 -6.97 -19.12 -18.11
CA PRO A 143 -5.93 -18.27 -18.65
C PRO A 143 -4.71 -18.09 -17.73
N GLN A 144 -3.52 -18.05 -18.34
CA GLN A 144 -2.27 -17.74 -17.65
C GLN A 144 -2.13 -16.21 -17.61
N GLY A 145 -1.82 -15.66 -16.44
CA GLY A 145 -1.68 -14.22 -16.31
C GLY A 145 -1.33 -13.76 -14.91
N PRO A 146 -0.89 -12.50 -14.76
CA PRO A 146 -0.58 -11.93 -13.46
C PRO A 146 -1.85 -11.77 -12.62
N CYS A 147 -1.70 -11.91 -11.31
CA CYS A 147 -2.78 -11.79 -10.37
C CYS A 147 -2.33 -11.30 -9.00
N VAL A 148 -3.32 -10.95 -8.19
CA VAL A 148 -3.13 -10.57 -6.80
C VAL A 148 -3.68 -11.70 -5.93
N VAL A 149 -2.84 -12.24 -5.05
CA VAL A 149 -3.21 -13.33 -4.13
C VAL A 149 -3.63 -12.73 -2.80
N ALA A 150 -4.90 -12.91 -2.42
CA ALA A 150 -5.45 -12.36 -1.19
C ALA A 150 -5.31 -13.30 0.03
N ALA A 151 -4.92 -12.76 1.19
CA ALA A 151 -4.94 -13.47 2.47
C ALA A 151 -6.28 -13.29 3.22
N PRO A 152 -6.69 -14.21 4.12
CA PRO A 152 -6.00 -15.43 4.58
C PRO A 152 -6.29 -16.68 3.73
N GLN A 153 -7.26 -16.62 2.82
CA GLN A 153 -7.58 -17.72 1.92
C GLN A 153 -6.94 -17.42 0.57
N PRO A 154 -5.78 -18.02 0.26
CA PRO A 154 -5.00 -17.63 -0.89
C PRO A 154 -5.79 -17.96 -2.16
N ARG A 155 -6.16 -16.92 -2.90
CA ARG A 155 -6.87 -17.00 -4.17
C ARG A 155 -6.26 -15.98 -5.11
N CYS A 156 -5.94 -16.41 -6.32
CA CYS A 156 -5.41 -15.57 -7.38
C CYS A 156 -6.55 -14.78 -8.01
N LEU A 157 -6.57 -13.47 -7.79
CA LEU A 157 -7.54 -12.53 -8.35
C LEU A 157 -6.92 -11.83 -9.56
N MET A 158 -7.48 -12.05 -10.75
CA MET A 158 -6.99 -11.43 -11.99
C MET A 158 -8.11 -10.78 -12.77
N VAL A 159 -7.79 -9.77 -13.56
CA VAL A 159 -8.75 -9.20 -14.51
C VAL A 159 -8.63 -9.95 -15.83
N TRP A 160 -9.71 -10.59 -16.24
CA TRP A 160 -9.80 -11.34 -17.49
C TRP A 160 -10.95 -10.80 -18.33
N LEU A 161 -10.64 -10.34 -19.55
CA LEU A 161 -11.64 -9.73 -20.46
C LEU A 161 -12.44 -8.60 -19.79
N GLY A 162 -11.76 -7.75 -19.01
CA GLY A 162 -12.36 -6.63 -18.29
C GLY A 162 -13.19 -7.01 -17.04
N MET A 163 -13.27 -8.29 -16.70
CA MET A 163 -14.04 -8.80 -15.57
C MET A 163 -13.12 -9.38 -14.48
N PRO A 164 -13.47 -9.28 -13.19
CA PRO A 164 -12.70 -9.91 -12.13
C PRO A 164 -12.92 -11.43 -12.18
N ALA A 165 -11.84 -12.19 -12.35
CA ALA A 165 -11.80 -13.64 -12.32
C ALA A 165 -11.05 -14.13 -11.08
N ARG A 166 -11.35 -15.36 -10.65
CA ARG A 166 -10.82 -15.98 -9.43
C ARG A 166 -10.29 -17.36 -9.76
N PHE A 167 -9.08 -17.64 -9.31
CA PHE A 167 -8.43 -18.94 -9.48
C PHE A 167 -8.04 -19.43 -8.09
N GLU A 168 -8.64 -20.55 -7.68
CA GLU A 168 -8.47 -21.07 -6.31
C GLU A 168 -7.27 -22.01 -6.18
N ASP A 169 -6.90 -22.73 -7.25
CA ASP A 169 -6.10 -23.95 -7.08
C ASP A 169 -4.81 -24.05 -7.93
N ASP A 170 -4.49 -23.08 -8.79
CA ASP A 170 -3.29 -23.14 -9.64
C ASP A 170 -2.68 -21.74 -9.85
N PHE A 171 -1.91 -21.29 -8.86
CA PHE A 171 -1.12 -20.07 -8.99
C PHE A 171 0.23 -20.21 -8.28
N GLU A 172 1.13 -19.31 -8.66
CA GLU A 172 2.45 -19.17 -8.07
C GLU A 172 2.61 -17.79 -7.43
N TYR A 173 3.38 -17.70 -6.35
CA TYR A 173 3.73 -16.42 -5.73
C TYR A 173 4.97 -15.81 -6.42
N LEU A 174 4.96 -14.49 -6.57
CA LEU A 174 6.19 -13.74 -6.73
C LEU A 174 6.91 -13.72 -5.37
N ALA A 175 8.14 -14.22 -5.33
CA ALA A 175 8.92 -14.30 -4.11
C ALA A 175 10.26 -13.56 -4.24
N HIS A 176 10.74 -13.02 -3.13
CA HIS A 176 12.12 -12.58 -2.98
C HIS A 176 13.05 -13.79 -3.20
N SER A 177 14.14 -13.57 -3.92
CA SER A 177 15.19 -14.56 -4.13
C SER A 177 16.56 -13.96 -3.89
N ASP A 178 17.55 -14.81 -3.63
CA ASP A 178 18.93 -14.36 -3.48
C ASP A 178 19.38 -13.57 -4.72
N GLY A 179 19.80 -12.32 -4.49
CA GLY A 179 20.29 -11.42 -5.55
C GLY A 179 19.24 -10.61 -6.31
N VAL A 180 17.93 -10.82 -6.04
CA VAL A 180 16.85 -10.00 -6.61
C VAL A 180 16.10 -9.28 -5.50
N THR A 181 16.31 -7.96 -5.42
CA THR A 181 15.51 -7.08 -4.58
C THR A 181 14.45 -6.39 -5.42
N PHE A 182 13.25 -6.28 -4.84
CA PHE A 182 12.16 -5.52 -5.45
C PHE A 182 12.05 -4.14 -4.84
N THR A 183 11.79 -3.15 -5.68
CA THR A 183 11.64 -1.75 -5.30
C THR A 183 10.36 -1.20 -5.92
N TRP A 184 9.88 -0.08 -5.39
CA TRP A 184 8.67 0.57 -5.86
C TRP A 184 9.04 1.91 -6.47
N ALA A 185 8.69 2.09 -7.75
CA ALA A 185 8.91 3.33 -8.47
C ALA A 185 7.57 4.02 -8.73
N ALA A 186 7.44 5.27 -8.31
CA ALA A 186 6.26 6.08 -8.65
C ALA A 186 6.14 6.19 -10.18
N HIS A 187 4.93 6.07 -10.70
CA HIS A 187 4.63 6.10 -12.13
C HIS A 187 3.23 6.69 -12.38
N GLN A 188 3.07 7.34 -13.52
CA GLN A 188 1.78 7.82 -13.98
C GLN A 188 1.60 7.62 -15.48
N ALA A 189 0.33 7.64 -15.89
CA ALA A 189 -0.02 7.44 -17.29
C ALA A 189 0.71 8.44 -18.21
N GLY A 190 1.43 7.92 -19.22
CA GLY A 190 2.17 8.73 -20.20
C GLY A 190 3.67 8.85 -19.92
N GLU A 191 4.15 8.46 -18.73
CA GLU A 191 5.58 8.36 -18.46
C GLU A 191 6.19 7.12 -19.11
N PRO A 192 7.47 7.16 -19.53
CA PRO A 192 8.18 5.98 -20.00
C PRO A 192 8.23 4.92 -18.89
N TRP A 193 8.15 3.64 -19.27
CA TRP A 193 8.26 2.54 -18.33
C TRP A 193 9.68 2.46 -17.75
N PRO A 194 9.85 2.20 -16.43
CA PRO A 194 11.16 1.85 -15.89
C PRO A 194 11.69 0.62 -16.62
N SER A 195 12.93 0.68 -17.11
CA SER A 195 13.56 -0.43 -17.85
C SER A 195 13.70 -1.70 -17.02
N ASN A 196 13.61 -1.58 -15.70
CA ASN A 196 13.74 -2.64 -14.73
C ASN A 196 12.39 -3.01 -14.07
N ALA A 197 11.26 -2.53 -14.59
CA ALA A 197 9.94 -2.90 -14.10
C ALA A 197 9.67 -4.40 -14.29
N VAL A 198 8.99 -5.04 -13.33
CA VAL A 198 8.63 -6.46 -13.38
C VAL A 198 7.55 -6.67 -14.44
N ARG A 199 8.00 -6.96 -15.66
CA ARG A 199 7.22 -7.24 -16.87
C ARG A 199 6.78 -8.71 -16.88
N LEU A 200 5.49 -8.98 -17.10
CA LEU A 200 4.94 -10.31 -17.37
C LEU A 200 4.24 -10.32 -18.72
N SER A 201 4.42 -11.40 -19.46
CA SER A 201 3.68 -11.68 -20.68
C SER A 201 2.53 -12.62 -20.35
N ALA A 202 1.32 -12.27 -20.77
CA ALA A 202 0.16 -13.14 -20.68
C ALA A 202 -0.48 -13.31 -22.06
N ASP A 203 -0.98 -14.52 -22.32
CA ASP A 203 -1.78 -14.77 -23.51
C ASP A 203 -3.21 -14.33 -23.22
N THR A 204 -3.65 -13.25 -23.87
CA THR A 204 -4.99 -12.68 -23.67
C THR A 204 -5.96 -13.08 -24.76
N SER A 205 -5.54 -13.87 -25.75
CA SER A 205 -6.41 -14.26 -26.85
C SER A 205 -7.39 -15.37 -26.40
N PRO A 206 -8.72 -15.12 -26.42
CA PRO A 206 -9.67 -16.21 -26.37
C PRO A 206 -9.51 -17.00 -27.68
N GLY A 207 -8.87 -18.17 -27.62
CA GLY A 207 -8.40 -18.95 -28.77
C GLY A 207 -9.44 -19.26 -29.86
N GLY A 208 -9.72 -18.28 -30.71
CA GLY A 208 -10.37 -18.48 -32.00
C GLY A 208 -9.35 -19.12 -32.94
N ARG A 209 -9.78 -20.18 -33.64
CA ARG A 209 -8.92 -21.05 -34.48
C ARG A 209 -8.08 -20.31 -35.54
N ASP A 210 -8.41 -19.06 -35.84
CA ASP A 210 -7.82 -18.30 -36.94
C ASP A 210 -7.11 -17.00 -36.50
N HIS A 211 -6.92 -16.75 -35.20
CA HIS A 211 -6.24 -15.53 -34.71
C HIS A 211 -4.99 -15.89 -33.89
N TRP A 212 -3.84 -15.40 -34.34
CA TRP A 212 -2.58 -15.50 -33.58
C TRP A 212 -2.75 -14.94 -32.16
N PRO A 213 -2.15 -15.60 -31.14
CA PRO A 213 -2.23 -15.13 -29.76
C PRO A 213 -1.67 -13.71 -29.65
N ARG A 214 -2.48 -12.78 -29.14
CA ARG A 214 -1.98 -11.45 -28.78
C ARG A 214 -1.30 -11.60 -27.44
N VAL A 215 0.03 -11.65 -27.47
CA VAL A 215 0.83 -11.56 -26.24
C VAL A 215 0.67 -10.14 -25.73
N GLU A 216 0.12 -10.01 -24.54
CA GLU A 216 -0.11 -8.70 -23.94
C GLU A 216 0.76 -8.54 -22.70
N GLU A 217 1.31 -7.33 -22.59
CA GLU A 217 2.30 -6.99 -21.57
C GLU A 217 1.62 -6.43 -20.33
N PHE A 218 2.06 -6.91 -19.18
CA PHE A 218 1.59 -6.48 -17.87
C PHE A 218 2.76 -6.12 -16.96
N TYR A 219 2.53 -5.16 -16.08
CA TYR A 219 3.42 -4.85 -14.97
C TYR A 219 2.69 -5.01 -13.64
N TYR A 220 3.40 -5.42 -12.59
CA TYR A 220 2.86 -5.34 -11.24
C TYR A 220 2.89 -3.91 -10.73
N GLY A 221 1.81 -3.49 -10.08
CA GLY A 221 1.77 -2.19 -9.44
C GLY A 221 0.88 -2.15 -8.22
N ARG A 222 0.99 -1.07 -7.48
CA ARG A 222 0.13 -0.78 -6.33
C ARG A 222 -0.26 0.68 -6.32
N SER A 223 -1.39 0.99 -5.70
CA SER A 223 -1.86 2.35 -5.51
C SER A 223 -2.60 2.43 -4.19
N PRO A 224 -2.60 3.58 -3.51
CA PRO A 224 -3.42 3.75 -2.34
C PRO A 224 -4.90 3.49 -2.60
N GLY A 225 -5.55 2.85 -1.63
CA GLY A 225 -6.99 2.62 -1.69
C GLY A 225 -7.81 3.84 -1.29
N TYR A 226 -9.13 3.70 -1.32
CA TYR A 226 -10.07 4.76 -0.92
C TYR A 226 -10.05 5.09 0.57
N SER A 227 -9.49 4.21 1.40
CA SER A 227 -9.22 4.48 2.80
C SER A 227 -7.74 4.83 2.98
N HIS A 228 -7.45 5.78 3.85
CA HIS A 228 -6.10 6.13 4.31
C HIS A 228 -5.29 4.94 4.87
N SER A 229 -5.94 3.81 5.14
CA SER A 229 -5.33 2.57 5.62
C SER A 229 -5.50 1.41 4.64
N SER A 230 -5.51 1.68 3.33
CA SER A 230 -5.45 0.62 2.33
C SER A 230 -4.38 0.92 1.28
N LEU A 231 -3.63 -0.11 0.92
CA LEU A 231 -2.70 -0.13 -0.20
C LEU A 231 -3.17 -1.26 -1.13
N LEU A 232 -3.69 -0.89 -2.30
CA LEU A 232 -4.28 -1.83 -3.23
C LEU A 232 -3.24 -2.29 -4.25
N ALA A 233 -3.16 -3.59 -4.46
CA ALA A 233 -2.31 -4.17 -5.48
C ALA A 233 -3.11 -4.45 -6.75
N GLY A 234 -2.45 -4.42 -7.89
CA GLY A 234 -3.06 -4.66 -9.19
C GLY A 234 -2.03 -4.93 -10.28
N VAL A 235 -2.51 -4.84 -11.52
CA VAL A 235 -1.69 -5.02 -12.73
C VAL A 235 -1.88 -3.84 -13.66
N VAL A 236 -0.83 -3.42 -14.36
CA VAL A 236 -0.88 -2.34 -15.35
C VAL A 236 -0.79 -2.95 -16.74
N ARG A 237 -1.72 -2.59 -17.62
CA ARG A 237 -1.80 -3.08 -19.01
C ARG A 237 -1.11 -2.08 -19.94
N VAL A 238 -0.19 -2.54 -20.79
CA VAL A 238 0.61 -1.63 -21.65
C VAL A 238 -0.18 -1.07 -22.84
N SER A 239 -1.06 -1.89 -23.40
CA SER A 239 -1.72 -1.63 -24.69
C SER A 239 -2.76 -0.51 -24.69
N GLU A 240 -3.24 -0.08 -23.53
CA GLU A 240 -4.35 0.88 -23.39
C GLU A 240 -4.12 1.80 -22.19
N SER A 241 -3.96 3.11 -22.43
CA SER A 241 -3.85 4.19 -21.43
C SER A 241 -3.37 3.69 -20.05
N PRO A 242 -2.06 3.59 -19.81
CA PRO A 242 -1.53 2.76 -18.73
C PRO A 242 -2.07 3.20 -17.37
N LYS A 243 -2.98 2.38 -16.85
CA LYS A 243 -3.68 2.56 -15.57
C LYS A 243 -3.49 1.30 -14.78
N LEU A 244 -3.31 1.44 -13.48
CA LEU A 244 -3.31 0.30 -12.58
C LEU A 244 -4.73 -0.24 -12.45
N ILE A 245 -4.90 -1.50 -12.82
CA ILE A 245 -6.13 -2.26 -12.75
C ILE A 245 -6.14 -3.05 -11.43
N VAL A 246 -7.06 -2.71 -10.55
CA VAL A 246 -7.19 -3.29 -9.21
C VAL A 246 -8.53 -4.00 -9.09
N ILE A 247 -8.55 -5.19 -8.48
CA ILE A 247 -9.79 -5.86 -8.06
C ILE A 247 -10.03 -5.57 -6.58
N ASP A 248 -11.01 -4.72 -6.30
CA ASP A 248 -11.43 -4.41 -4.93
C ASP A 248 -12.94 -4.68 -4.78
N ASN A 249 -13.32 -5.41 -3.74
CA ASN A 249 -14.72 -5.80 -3.47
C ASN A 249 -15.43 -6.40 -4.71
N HIS A 250 -14.71 -7.27 -5.43
CA HIS A 250 -15.15 -7.91 -6.67
C HIS A 250 -15.57 -6.92 -7.78
N ARG A 251 -15.03 -5.69 -7.76
CA ARG A 251 -15.14 -4.70 -8.83
C ARG A 251 -13.77 -4.38 -9.39
N VAL A 252 -13.71 -4.13 -10.69
CA VAL A 252 -12.50 -3.62 -11.35
C VAL A 252 -12.45 -2.11 -11.16
N ARG A 253 -11.28 -1.62 -10.76
CA ARG A 253 -11.01 -0.20 -10.54
C ARG A 253 -9.73 0.20 -11.25
N LEU A 254 -9.68 1.45 -11.70
CA LEU A 254 -8.56 1.97 -12.49
C LEU A 254 -7.93 3.16 -11.75
N PHE A 255 -6.62 3.13 -11.57
CA PHE A 255 -5.87 4.21 -10.93
C PHE A 255 -4.89 4.82 -11.94
N PRO A 256 -4.93 6.13 -12.19
CA PRO A 256 -4.02 6.80 -13.13
C PRO A 256 -2.63 7.09 -12.56
N ARG A 257 -2.49 7.00 -11.23
CA ARG A 257 -1.24 7.15 -10.48
C ARG A 257 -1.02 5.93 -9.63
N TYR A 258 0.17 5.35 -9.70
CA TYR A 258 0.51 4.10 -9.05
C TYR A 258 2.02 4.01 -8.84
N GLU A 259 2.46 3.00 -8.09
CA GLU A 259 3.85 2.57 -8.07
C GLU A 259 3.98 1.28 -8.87
N LEU A 260 5.04 1.16 -9.66
CA LEU A 260 5.43 -0.06 -10.35
C LEU A 260 6.42 -0.83 -9.50
N LEU A 261 6.27 -2.15 -9.51
CA LEU A 261 7.27 -3.04 -8.94
C LEU A 261 8.42 -3.16 -9.93
N SER A 262 9.64 -2.89 -9.47
CA SER A 262 10.86 -3.02 -10.27
C SER A 262 11.82 -4.02 -9.62
N THR A 263 12.61 -4.73 -10.44
CA THR A 263 13.76 -5.51 -9.98
C THR A 263 15.02 -4.68 -10.04
N GLU A 264 15.91 -4.79 -9.07
CA GLU A 264 17.26 -4.23 -9.22
C GLU A 264 18.28 -5.35 -9.04
N SER A 265 18.82 -5.84 -10.17
CA SER A 265 19.69 -7.01 -10.19
C SER A 265 21.07 -6.65 -9.67
N HIS A 266 21.50 -7.29 -8.59
CA HIS A 266 22.87 -7.14 -8.08
C HIS A 266 23.91 -7.93 -8.89
N ALA A 267 23.48 -8.79 -9.82
CA ALA A 267 24.33 -9.79 -10.48
C ALA A 267 25.19 -9.26 -11.66
N GLY A 268 25.17 -7.97 -11.95
CA GLY A 268 25.81 -7.39 -13.15
C GLY A 268 27.13 -6.65 -12.89
N LYS A 269 28.11 -7.27 -12.22
CA LYS A 269 29.45 -6.64 -12.08
C LYS A 269 30.23 -6.55 -13.41
N ASP A 270 29.89 -7.36 -14.42
CA ASP A 270 30.74 -7.54 -15.60
C ASP A 270 30.29 -6.84 -16.89
N ARG A 271 29.18 -6.10 -16.91
CA ARG A 271 28.82 -5.31 -18.11
C ARG A 271 28.12 -4.00 -17.77
N GLN A 272 28.91 -3.14 -17.14
CA GLN A 272 28.88 -1.68 -17.18
C GLN A 272 27.84 -1.05 -18.14
N VAL A 273 26.60 -0.87 -17.66
CA VAL A 273 25.83 0.32 -18.03
C VAL A 273 26.43 1.46 -17.19
N ARG A 274 27.46 2.12 -17.74
CA ARG A 274 28.35 3.10 -17.07
C ARG A 274 27.69 4.37 -16.52
N ASN A 275 26.39 4.60 -16.71
CA ASN A 275 25.85 5.97 -16.61
C ASN A 275 24.85 6.20 -15.48
N SER A 276 24.69 5.27 -14.54
CA SER A 276 24.03 5.60 -13.27
C SER A 276 24.82 4.93 -12.15
N PRO A 277 25.44 5.70 -11.23
CA PRO A 277 26.00 5.11 -10.02
C PRO A 277 24.86 4.39 -9.31
N GLY A 278 24.82 3.07 -9.44
CA GLY A 278 23.75 2.25 -8.88
C GLY A 278 23.87 2.24 -7.38
N TYR A 279 23.20 3.19 -6.71
CA TYR A 279 23.05 3.13 -5.27
C TYR A 279 22.29 1.85 -4.94
N PRO A 280 22.79 1.05 -3.99
CA PRO A 280 22.01 -0.05 -3.48
C PRO A 280 20.73 0.51 -2.86
N VAL A 281 19.64 -0.24 -2.98
CA VAL A 281 18.33 0.39 -2.87
C VAL A 281 17.82 0.33 -1.44
N GLU A 282 17.04 1.34 -1.13
CA GLU A 282 16.33 1.46 0.13
C GLU A 282 15.39 0.27 0.30
N ARG A 283 15.52 -0.42 1.43
CA ARG A 283 14.62 -1.49 1.82
C ARG A 283 13.58 -0.93 2.76
N TRP A 284 12.33 -1.06 2.39
CA TRP A 284 11.19 -0.60 3.18
C TRP A 284 10.44 -1.82 3.72
N HIS A 285 10.32 -1.93 5.05
CA HIS A 285 9.56 -2.99 5.71
C HIS A 285 8.16 -2.51 6.04
N GLN A 286 7.15 -3.22 5.56
CA GLN A 286 5.77 -2.89 5.88
C GLN A 286 5.43 -3.27 7.32
N CYS A 287 4.74 -2.34 7.99
CA CYS A 287 4.20 -2.48 9.33
C CYS A 287 2.68 -2.30 9.34
N GLN A 288 2.03 -2.86 10.36
CA GLN A 288 0.65 -2.57 10.70
C GLN A 288 0.42 -2.55 12.22
N ASP A 289 -0.42 -1.62 12.70
CA ASP A 289 -0.88 -1.48 14.10
C ASP A 289 0.27 -1.17 15.07
N ARG A 290 1.10 -2.16 15.39
CA ARG A 290 2.36 -2.03 16.14
C ARG A 290 3.36 -3.03 15.58
N CYS A 291 4.62 -2.62 15.42
CA CYS A 291 5.70 -3.53 15.04
C CYS A 291 6.81 -3.58 16.07
N ASN A 292 7.35 -4.78 16.24
CA ASN A 292 8.45 -5.08 17.13
C ASN A 292 9.76 -4.98 16.33
N THR A 293 10.13 -3.76 15.91
CA THR A 293 11.12 -3.60 14.83
C THR A 293 12.21 -2.62 15.23
N THR A 294 13.27 -3.15 15.86
CA THR A 294 14.55 -2.45 16.05
C THR A 294 15.66 -3.01 15.18
N GLU A 295 15.54 -4.26 14.70
CA GLU A 295 16.63 -4.89 13.95
C GLU A 295 16.79 -4.26 12.56
N GLY A 296 17.95 -3.62 12.35
CA GLY A 296 18.31 -2.94 11.10
C GLY A 296 17.47 -1.70 10.79
N ALA A 297 16.59 -1.22 11.66
CA ALA A 297 15.77 -0.04 11.37
C ALA A 297 16.62 1.24 11.37
N VAL A 298 16.41 2.13 10.41
CA VAL A 298 17.13 3.41 10.32
C VAL A 298 16.59 4.39 11.36
N TYR A 299 17.45 4.83 12.28
CA TYR A 299 17.10 5.72 13.37
C TYR A 299 16.91 7.18 12.92
N GLY A 300 15.74 7.73 13.26
CA GLY A 300 15.41 9.15 13.09
C GLY A 300 16.00 10.05 14.17
N GLY A 301 16.17 9.52 15.39
CA GLY A 301 16.66 10.25 16.56
C GLY A 301 15.96 9.80 17.84
N LEU A 302 16.15 10.56 18.92
CA LEU A 302 15.50 10.33 20.21
C LEU A 302 14.48 11.44 20.49
N GLU A 303 13.30 11.04 20.94
CA GLU A 303 12.24 11.95 21.35
C GLU A 303 11.68 11.52 22.70
N GLY A 304 11.88 12.34 23.74
CA GLY A 304 11.47 11.98 25.10
C GLY A 304 12.10 10.67 25.60
N GLY A 305 13.34 10.39 25.21
CA GLY A 305 14.06 9.16 25.55
C GLY A 305 13.66 7.91 24.75
N SER A 306 12.65 8.00 23.88
CA SER A 306 12.26 6.89 23.01
C SER A 306 12.89 7.03 21.62
N PRO A 307 13.40 5.94 21.03
CA PRO A 307 13.87 5.95 19.66
C PRO A 307 12.71 6.19 18.69
N THR A 308 12.99 7.00 17.67
CA THR A 308 12.10 7.21 16.53
C THR A 308 12.75 6.58 15.31
N LEU A 309 11.96 5.96 14.44
CA LEU A 309 12.46 5.35 13.20
C LEU A 309 11.99 6.14 11.99
N VAL A 310 12.76 6.04 10.91
CA VAL A 310 12.43 6.64 9.63
C VAL A 310 11.33 5.81 8.95
N GLY A 311 10.19 6.44 8.66
CA GLY A 311 9.07 5.78 7.99
C GLY A 311 8.53 6.55 6.81
N ARG A 312 7.63 5.86 6.09
CA ARG A 312 6.73 6.46 5.12
C ARG A 312 5.34 5.83 5.26
N ALA A 313 4.30 6.61 5.02
CA ALA A 313 2.94 6.11 5.07
C ALA A 313 2.15 6.65 3.89
N TYR A 314 1.05 5.97 3.56
CA TYR A 314 0.08 6.54 2.64
C TYR A 314 -0.60 7.74 3.29
N PHE A 315 -0.52 8.90 2.63
CA PHE A 315 -1.32 10.06 2.99
C PHE A 315 -1.66 10.92 1.77
N ASP A 316 -2.93 11.31 1.65
CA ASP A 316 -3.44 12.23 0.62
C ASP A 316 -2.97 11.94 -0.83
N GLY A 317 -3.16 10.70 -1.27
CA GLY A 317 -2.84 10.28 -2.64
C GLY A 317 -1.37 9.93 -2.91
N SER A 318 -0.46 10.08 -1.94
CA SER A 318 0.96 9.77 -2.12
C SER A 318 1.60 9.12 -0.89
N PHE A 319 2.82 8.60 -1.03
CA PHE A 319 3.63 8.27 0.14
C PHE A 319 4.25 9.55 0.69
N SER A 320 4.10 9.76 1.99
CA SER A 320 4.72 10.86 2.72
C SER A 320 5.71 10.32 3.76
N PRO A 321 6.88 10.96 3.94
CA PRO A 321 7.75 10.68 5.07
C PRO A 321 6.97 10.78 6.39
N CYS A 322 7.27 9.91 7.34
CA CYS A 322 6.63 9.91 8.65
C CYS A 322 7.58 9.41 9.74
N LYS A 323 7.27 9.77 10.98
CA LYS A 323 7.99 9.37 12.19
C LYS A 323 7.35 8.13 12.79
N VAL A 324 8.08 7.02 12.78
CA VAL A 324 7.59 5.77 13.36
C VAL A 324 7.83 5.79 14.87
N VAL A 325 6.76 5.54 15.61
CA VAL A 325 6.73 5.40 17.07
C VAL A 325 5.91 4.16 17.45
N SER A 326 5.85 3.83 18.74
CA SER A 326 5.14 2.63 19.22
C SER A 326 3.65 2.55 18.86
N VAL A 327 3.01 3.68 18.55
CA VAL A 327 1.59 3.78 18.21
C VAL A 327 1.29 3.83 16.70
N GLY A 328 2.32 3.90 15.84
CA GLY A 328 2.15 4.00 14.40
C GLY A 328 3.15 4.96 13.73
N CYS A 329 2.83 5.42 12.53
CA CYS A 329 3.64 6.43 11.83
C CYS A 329 2.97 7.80 11.87
N VAL A 330 3.60 8.74 12.54
CA VAL A 330 3.13 10.14 12.65
C VAL A 330 3.54 10.88 11.38
N LEU A 331 2.55 11.39 10.64
CA LEU A 331 2.73 12.18 9.43
C LEU A 331 2.99 13.66 9.77
N PRO A 332 3.48 14.46 8.80
CA PRO A 332 3.49 15.91 8.94
C PRO A 332 2.08 16.43 9.25
N GLY A 333 1.95 17.26 10.29
CA GLY A 333 0.65 17.73 10.79
C GLY A 333 0.01 16.81 11.85
N GLY A 334 0.72 15.79 12.33
CA GLY A 334 0.38 15.05 13.56
C GLY A 334 -0.60 13.89 13.39
N GLN A 335 -1.07 13.61 12.17
CA GLN A 335 -1.93 12.46 11.91
C GLN A 335 -1.16 11.14 12.04
N VAL A 336 -1.81 10.08 12.52
CA VAL A 336 -1.17 8.77 12.72
C VAL A 336 -1.67 7.76 11.70
N ALA A 337 -0.76 7.25 10.87
CA ALA A 337 -1.01 6.14 9.97
C ALA A 337 -0.73 4.80 10.67
N LEU A 338 -1.71 3.90 10.63
CA LEU A 338 -1.61 2.54 11.20
C LEU A 338 -1.08 1.51 10.22
N ILE A 339 -0.98 1.87 8.93
CA ILE A 339 -0.31 1.07 7.90
C ILE A 339 0.75 1.97 7.30
N PHE A 340 1.99 1.53 7.42
CA PHE A 340 3.15 2.30 7.04
C PHE A 340 4.29 1.37 6.69
N GLU A 341 5.36 1.92 6.16
CA GLU A 341 6.62 1.22 5.94
C GLU A 341 7.72 1.95 6.71
N PHE A 342 8.68 1.22 7.26
CA PHE A 342 9.86 1.81 7.89
C PHE A 342 11.11 1.42 7.12
N LEU A 343 12.08 2.34 7.10
CA LEU A 343 13.33 2.17 6.38
C LEU A 343 14.24 1.23 7.16
N VAL A 344 14.80 0.24 6.47
CA VAL A 344 15.70 -0.76 7.01
C VAL A 344 17.03 -0.67 6.28
N GLU A 345 18.11 -0.88 7.03
CA GLU A 345 19.46 -1.02 6.52
C GLU A 345 19.52 -2.10 5.45
N SER A 346 20.10 -1.74 4.31
CA SER A 346 20.31 -2.64 3.18
C SER A 346 21.79 -2.97 3.10
N ARG A 347 22.13 -4.22 2.77
CA ARG A 347 23.51 -4.59 2.45
C ARG A 347 24.05 -3.67 1.35
N GLY A 348 25.23 -3.12 1.57
CA GLY A 348 25.85 -2.20 0.62
C GLY A 348 25.44 -0.74 0.77
N VAL A 349 24.47 -0.38 1.63
CA VAL A 349 24.02 1.00 1.85
C VAL A 349 24.40 1.46 3.24
N ILE A 350 24.98 2.67 3.33
CA ILE A 350 25.13 3.39 4.60
C ILE A 350 24.17 4.59 4.56
N PHE A 351 23.39 4.73 5.62
CA PHE A 351 22.52 5.90 5.83
C PHE A 351 23.19 6.90 6.77
N GLU A 352 23.24 8.17 6.38
CA GLU A 352 23.86 9.23 7.16
C GLU A 352 23.00 10.49 7.18
N TRP A 353 23.08 11.24 8.28
CA TRP A 353 22.45 12.54 8.42
C TRP A 353 23.44 13.65 8.08
N VAL A 354 23.17 14.40 7.01
CA VAL A 354 24.04 15.49 6.55
C VAL A 354 23.35 16.83 6.78
N ASN A 355 24.08 17.83 7.27
CA ASN A 355 23.54 19.17 7.50
C ASN A 355 23.11 19.83 6.18
N SER A 356 21.89 20.38 6.14
CA SER A 356 21.31 20.96 4.92
C SER A 356 21.80 22.37 4.59
N SER A 357 22.88 22.86 5.22
CA SER A 357 23.43 24.19 4.94
C SER A 357 23.75 24.40 3.46
N SER A 358 23.86 23.31 2.69
CA SER A 358 23.92 23.27 1.24
C SER A 358 22.55 22.92 0.64
N SER A 359 21.75 23.94 0.30
CA SER A 359 20.57 23.81 -0.60
C SER A 359 20.87 23.00 -1.88
N LYS A 360 22.15 22.95 -2.27
CA LYS A 360 22.71 22.15 -3.36
C LYS A 360 22.41 20.65 -3.26
N LEU A 361 22.41 20.06 -2.06
CA LEU A 361 22.18 18.61 -1.89
C LEU A 361 20.83 18.15 -2.43
N LEU A 362 19.84 19.04 -2.37
CA LEU A 362 18.49 18.74 -2.80
C LEU A 362 18.29 19.07 -4.29
N SER A 363 19.08 20.00 -4.85
CA SER A 363 18.84 20.56 -6.22
C SER A 363 19.70 19.90 -7.28
N GLU A 364 20.88 19.41 -6.89
CA GLU A 364 21.82 18.78 -7.80
C GLU A 364 22.32 17.46 -7.18
N PRO A 365 22.42 16.37 -7.95
CA PRO A 365 23.08 15.16 -7.51
C PRO A 365 24.52 15.50 -7.15
N THR A 366 24.77 15.58 -5.85
CA THR A 366 25.97 16.16 -5.26
C THR A 366 26.96 15.04 -5.16
N SER A 367 27.77 14.88 -6.21
CA SER A 367 28.67 13.75 -6.45
C SER A 367 27.96 12.42 -6.74
N ALA A 368 28.65 11.51 -7.42
CA ALA A 368 28.15 10.18 -7.74
C ALA A 368 27.92 9.30 -6.49
N ASP A 369 28.34 9.75 -5.30
CA ASP A 369 28.47 8.90 -4.10
C ASP A 369 27.52 9.25 -2.93
N VAL A 370 26.82 10.39 -2.98
CA VAL A 370 25.76 10.75 -2.01
C VAL A 370 24.42 11.03 -2.69
N ALA A 371 23.36 10.30 -2.29
CA ALA A 371 22.00 10.55 -2.75
C ALA A 371 21.05 10.82 -1.57
N PRO A 372 20.21 11.87 -1.61
CA PRO A 372 19.18 12.07 -0.60
C PRO A 372 18.13 10.95 -0.66
N VAL A 373 17.60 10.55 0.50
CA VAL A 373 16.51 9.58 0.60
C VAL A 373 15.19 10.30 0.31
N ALA A 374 14.49 9.85 -0.71
CA ALA A 374 13.25 10.46 -1.21
C ALA A 374 12.05 9.53 -1.00
N VAL A 375 10.90 10.13 -0.69
CA VAL A 375 9.62 9.45 -0.53
C VAL A 375 8.57 10.28 -1.28
N GLY A 376 8.12 9.78 -2.43
CA GLY A 376 7.29 10.57 -3.33
C GLY A 376 8.03 11.83 -3.79
N GLU A 377 7.43 13.00 -3.55
CA GLU A 377 8.00 14.31 -3.89
C GLU A 377 8.79 14.96 -2.73
N ALA A 378 8.88 14.28 -1.58
CA ALA A 378 9.52 14.80 -0.38
C ALA A 378 10.85 14.09 -0.10
N PHE A 379 11.76 14.77 0.59
CA PHE A 379 12.96 14.14 1.16
C PHE A 379 12.78 13.90 2.66
N ILE A 380 13.56 12.97 3.21
CA ILE A 380 13.53 12.70 4.65
C ILE A 380 14.51 13.63 5.36
N GLY A 381 14.02 14.35 6.37
CA GLY A 381 14.83 15.25 7.17
C GLY A 381 14.58 15.14 8.66
N ARG A 382 15.47 15.73 9.45
CA ARG A 382 15.26 15.93 10.89
C ARG A 382 15.80 17.27 11.35
N SER A 383 15.27 17.80 12.45
CA SER A 383 15.78 19.02 13.06
C SER A 383 17.19 18.81 13.60
N HIS A 384 17.89 19.90 13.89
CA HIS A 384 18.98 19.86 14.88
C HIS A 384 18.41 19.57 16.28
N PRO A 385 19.23 19.12 17.24
CA PRO A 385 18.80 18.99 18.62
C PRO A 385 18.18 20.30 19.11
N LEU A 386 16.93 20.24 19.57
CA LEU A 386 16.23 21.43 20.05
C LEU A 386 16.91 21.96 21.33
N PRO A 387 17.07 23.29 21.50
CA PRO A 387 17.75 23.85 22.68
C PRO A 387 17.09 23.51 24.02
N ALA A 388 15.77 23.31 24.03
CA ALA A 388 15.00 23.11 25.25
C ALA A 388 15.23 21.72 25.89
N ASP A 389 15.38 20.68 25.07
CA ASP A 389 15.35 19.29 25.54
C ASP A 389 16.20 18.32 24.70
N GLY A 390 16.94 18.83 23.72
CA GLY A 390 17.80 18.03 22.83
C GLY A 390 17.04 17.10 21.90
N ARG A 391 15.70 17.17 21.81
CA ARG A 391 14.91 16.31 20.93
C ARG A 391 15.28 16.54 19.46
N LEU A 392 15.24 15.46 18.68
CA LEU A 392 15.36 15.50 17.23
C LEU A 392 13.99 15.24 16.61
N LEU A 393 13.47 16.20 15.86
CA LEU A 393 12.17 16.08 15.21
C LEU A 393 12.36 15.59 13.77
N LEU A 394 11.93 14.36 13.49
CA LEU A 394 11.87 13.82 12.13
C LEU A 394 10.74 14.52 11.33
N GLY A 395 10.92 14.69 10.02
CA GLY A 395 9.93 15.32 9.17
C GLY A 395 10.14 15.09 7.67
N ALA A 396 9.22 15.66 6.89
CA ALA A 396 9.30 15.73 5.44
C ALA A 396 9.93 17.06 5.02
N ILE A 397 10.95 17.02 4.17
CA ILE A 397 11.50 18.20 3.53
C ILE A 397 10.76 18.40 2.22
N LEU A 398 10.03 19.50 2.13
CA LEU A 398 9.32 19.90 0.92
C LEU A 398 10.09 21.02 0.24
N ARG A 399 10.15 20.97 -1.10
CA ARG A 399 10.64 22.08 -1.92
C ARG A 399 9.43 22.80 -2.52
N PRO A 400 9.05 23.98 -2.02
CA PRO A 400 8.11 24.82 -2.74
C PRO A 400 8.75 25.20 -4.08
N GLY A 401 7.99 25.20 -5.18
CA GLY A 401 8.53 25.37 -6.55
C GLY A 401 9.50 26.54 -6.74
N ASN A 402 9.34 27.63 -5.99
CA ASN A 402 10.26 28.78 -5.98
C ASN A 402 10.83 29.12 -4.58
N GLY A 403 10.65 28.26 -3.57
CA GLY A 403 10.99 28.57 -2.18
C GLY A 403 12.18 27.78 -1.64
N SER A 404 12.70 28.21 -0.49
CA SER A 404 13.68 27.43 0.26
C SER A 404 13.07 26.11 0.71
N ALA A 405 13.87 25.04 0.65
CA ALA A 405 13.48 23.76 1.23
C ALA A 405 13.26 23.93 2.73
N ARG A 406 12.18 23.35 3.25
CA ARG A 406 11.76 23.49 4.64
C ARG A 406 11.37 22.15 5.23
N LEU A 407 11.68 21.93 6.50
CA LEU A 407 11.33 20.72 7.22
C LEU A 407 9.95 20.86 7.88
N HIS A 408 9.01 20.04 7.45
CA HIS A 408 7.69 19.87 8.06
C HIS A 408 7.75 18.70 9.04
N THR A 409 7.71 19.00 10.34
CA THR A 409 7.93 17.99 11.39
C THR A 409 6.73 17.06 11.54
N CYS A 410 7.04 15.80 11.82
CA CYS A 410 6.11 14.73 12.12
C CYS A 410 5.88 14.64 13.63
N ASP A 411 5.37 15.71 14.25
CA ASP A 411 5.05 15.73 15.67
C ASP A 411 3.55 15.88 15.90
N ALA A 412 2.97 14.96 16.68
CA ALA A 412 1.57 14.95 17.06
C ALA A 412 1.31 15.71 18.37
N ARG A 413 2.35 15.91 19.20
CA ARG A 413 2.20 16.53 20.52
C ARG A 413 2.20 18.05 20.42
N GLU A 414 3.14 18.59 19.66
CA GLU A 414 3.35 20.03 19.52
C GLU A 414 3.70 20.34 18.06
N PRO A 415 2.69 20.50 17.18
CA PRO A 415 2.97 20.94 15.82
C PRO A 415 3.67 22.30 15.89
N LEU A 416 4.90 22.36 15.36
CA LEU A 416 5.63 23.62 15.32
C LEU A 416 4.84 24.64 14.50
N PRO A 417 4.78 25.91 14.95
CA PRO A 417 3.99 26.94 14.29
C PRO A 417 4.51 27.29 12.88
N ALA A 418 5.76 26.94 12.58
CA ALA A 418 6.36 27.10 11.26
C ALA A 418 7.30 25.92 10.93
N PRO A 419 7.44 25.57 9.64
CA PRO A 419 8.48 24.66 9.18
C PRO A 419 9.88 25.19 9.55
N LEU A 420 10.82 24.28 9.79
CA LEU A 420 12.19 24.64 10.17
C LEU A 420 13.05 24.93 8.93
N ASP A 421 13.79 26.04 8.95
CA ASP A 421 14.75 26.41 7.89
C ASP A 421 16.14 25.77 8.08
N SER A 422 16.42 25.20 9.26
CA SER A 422 17.68 24.52 9.58
C SER A 422 17.41 23.06 9.96
N PHE A 423 17.95 22.13 9.17
CA PHE A 423 17.70 20.71 9.32
C PHE A 423 18.87 19.86 8.78
N GLN A 424 18.80 18.57 9.06
CA GLN A 424 19.65 17.55 8.47
C GLN A 424 18.83 16.74 7.45
N VAL A 425 19.46 16.34 6.36
CA VAL A 425 18.88 15.49 5.31
C VAL A 425 19.41 14.07 5.49
N LEU A 426 18.53 13.07 5.39
CA LEU A 426 18.96 11.69 5.33
C LEU A 426 19.50 11.40 3.93
N VAL A 427 20.73 10.93 3.85
CA VAL A 427 21.36 10.51 2.60
C VAL A 427 21.73 9.03 2.67
N LYS A 428 21.73 8.38 1.52
CA LYS A 428 22.29 7.04 1.30
C LYS A 428 23.62 7.18 0.56
N ARG A 429 24.59 6.34 0.93
CA ARG A 429 25.89 6.18 0.27
C ARG A 429 26.18 4.70 0.04
N PRO A 430 26.97 4.31 -0.96
CA PRO A 430 27.50 2.95 -1.06
C PRO A 430 28.43 2.66 0.14
N SER A 431 28.33 1.48 0.75
CA SER A 431 29.34 1.02 1.70
C SER A 431 30.64 0.78 0.95
N SER A 432 31.77 1.34 1.43
CA SER A 432 33.08 0.98 0.89
C SER A 432 33.27 -0.54 1.01
N GLY A 433 33.80 -1.18 -0.04
CA GLY A 433 33.79 -2.63 -0.23
C GLY A 433 34.45 -3.49 0.86
N GLU A 434 35.09 -2.88 1.86
CA GLU A 434 35.67 -3.60 3.00
C GLU A 434 34.62 -4.08 4.04
N GLN A 435 33.39 -3.55 4.04
CA GLN A 435 32.34 -3.96 4.99
C GLN A 435 31.42 -5.09 4.49
N LEU A 436 31.59 -5.57 3.26
CA LEU A 436 30.68 -6.55 2.62
C LEU A 436 30.93 -8.03 2.96
N LEU A 437 31.86 -8.34 3.89
CA LEU A 437 32.27 -9.71 4.24
C LEU A 437 31.73 -10.23 5.59
N LEU A 438 30.80 -9.52 6.22
CA LEU A 438 30.06 -9.94 7.43
C LEU A 438 28.57 -10.08 7.08
#